data_AF-A0A5A7QG43-F1
#
_entry.id   AF-A0A5A7QG43-F1
#
_cell.length_a   1.000
_cell.length_b   1.000
_cell.length_c   1.000
_cell.angle_alpha   90.00
_cell.angle_beta   90.00
_cell.angle_gamma   90.00
#
_symmetry.space_group_name_H-M   'P 1'
#
loop_
_entity.id
_entity.type
_entity.pdbx_description
1 polymer ?
#
loop_
_entity_poly.entity_id
_entity_poly.type
_entity_poly.pdbx_seq_one_letter_code
_entity_poly.pdbx_strand_id
1 'polypeptide(L)'
;MSTFKKMNLRARNSFGSNSLPPEEIFRRFRLYSTKPLDMKRLKPMILKRIEERSTEYPVKGIVQVANEVLRARAALCDGVSTIIRYVPVLACKYCSEVFIAESGHLIQTCHGRRRHAKNKGHTWVKGSLNDVIVPVETFHLERMFQNVTNNQGIIKPNNLANNNTTDSDKLSQDDLRRVATRTLHAWEAIRWGVHKLLKVHSAKVCKHCNQVHVGPFGDKPVIKHDNVHFWENAKVDNLVPQKVVWIRRRQDPPVLVDKGREYYARAPVAVDSCSKAGALVPSRYFCMMKLDGLTAPLLNK
;
A
#
# COMPACT_ATOMS: atom_id res chain seq x y z
N MET A 1 17.26 48.54 32.72
CA MET A 1 16.25 49.14 31.81
C MET A 1 16.26 48.29 30.54
N SER A 2 15.19 47.69 30.02
CA SER A 2 13.78 48.06 30.05
C SER A 2 12.87 46.81 29.87
N THR A 3 11.90 46.74 30.78
CA THR A 3 10.57 46.09 30.81
C THR A 3 10.14 45.02 29.80
N PHE A 4 9.82 43.86 30.36
CA PHE A 4 8.71 42.99 29.97
C PHE A 4 7.36 43.73 30.03
N LYS A 5 6.47 43.48 29.07
CA LYS A 5 5.02 43.75 29.22
C LYS A 5 4.22 42.55 28.70
N LYS A 6 3.62 41.79 29.63
CA LYS A 6 2.48 40.90 29.36
C LYS A 6 1.24 41.77 29.13
N MET A 7 0.30 41.35 28.27
CA MET A 7 -1.12 41.32 28.64
C MET A 7 -2.00 40.57 27.64
N ASN A 8 -3.15 40.18 28.18
CA ASN A 8 -4.07 39.10 27.83
C ASN A 8 -5.25 39.54 26.95
N LEU A 9 -5.90 38.50 26.40
CA LEU A 9 -7.27 38.36 25.89
C LEU A 9 -8.33 39.44 26.23
N ARG A 10 -9.05 39.92 25.20
CA ARG A 10 -10.51 39.75 24.95
C ARG A 10 -11.03 40.84 24.01
N ALA A 11 -11.66 40.45 22.89
CA ALA A 11 -12.87 41.10 22.38
C ALA A 11 -13.55 40.17 21.35
N ARG A 12 -14.78 39.77 21.69
CA ARG A 12 -15.79 39.15 20.83
C ARG A 12 -16.39 40.21 19.89
N ASN A 13 -17.13 39.71 18.89
CA ASN A 13 -18.08 40.36 17.97
C ASN A 13 -17.53 40.35 16.53
N SER A 14 -18.22 39.92 15.49
CA SER A 14 -19.60 39.45 15.29
C SER A 14 -19.62 39.00 13.83
N PHE A 15 -20.11 37.80 13.54
CA PHE A 15 -20.26 37.30 12.17
C PHE A 15 -21.34 38.12 11.45
N GLY A 16 -20.91 39.13 10.68
CA GLY A 16 -21.68 39.76 9.63
C GLY A 16 -21.16 39.26 8.29
N SER A 17 -22.05 38.62 7.53
CA SER A 17 -21.83 38.20 6.15
C SER A 17 -21.48 39.41 5.28
N ASN A 18 -20.24 39.49 4.81
CA ASN A 18 -19.84 40.21 3.60
C ASN A 18 -18.50 39.62 3.14
N SER A 19 -18.55 38.79 2.10
CA SER A 19 -17.38 38.23 1.42
C SER A 19 -16.56 39.36 0.79
N LEU A 20 -15.36 39.60 1.30
CA LEU A 20 -14.36 40.45 0.64
C LEU A 20 -13.86 39.77 -0.64
N PRO A 21 -13.54 40.55 -1.70
CA PRO A 21 -13.13 40.02 -2.99
C PRO A 21 -11.85 39.18 -2.88
N PRO A 22 -11.66 38.15 -3.75
CA PRO A 22 -10.55 37.21 -3.68
C PRO A 22 -9.15 37.83 -3.66
N GLU A 23 -9.02 39.07 -4.13
CA GLU A 23 -7.73 39.78 -4.23
C GLU A 23 -7.17 40.26 -2.87
N GLU A 24 -8.01 40.50 -1.85
CA GLU A 24 -7.51 40.91 -0.53
C GLU A 24 -7.03 39.72 0.34
N ILE A 25 -7.53 38.51 0.09
CA ILE A 25 -7.12 37.29 0.82
C ILE A 25 -5.68 36.89 0.44
N PHE A 26 -5.26 37.18 -0.80
CA PHE A 26 -3.93 36.85 -1.29
C PHE A 26 -2.80 37.74 -0.73
N ARG A 27 -3.12 38.90 -0.13
CA ARG A 27 -2.10 39.80 0.44
C ARG A 27 -1.62 39.43 1.85
N ARG A 28 -2.18 38.39 2.49
CA ARG A 28 -1.88 38.06 3.90
C ARG A 28 -1.11 36.76 4.13
N PHE A 29 -0.68 36.05 3.09
CA PHE A 29 0.14 34.85 3.23
C PHE A 29 1.62 35.12 2.87
N ARG A 30 2.43 35.29 3.92
CA ARG A 30 3.89 35.10 4.01
C ARG A 30 4.67 35.34 2.71
N LEU A 31 5.28 36.51 2.62
CA LEU A 31 6.42 36.77 1.73
C LEU A 31 7.57 35.79 2.05
N TYR A 32 7.62 34.67 1.34
CA TYR A 32 8.87 33.93 1.17
C TYR A 32 9.83 34.83 0.39
N SER A 33 11.07 34.91 0.84
CA SER A 33 12.13 35.74 0.27
C SER A 33 12.18 35.62 -1.25
N THR A 34 12.08 36.75 -1.95
CA THR A 34 12.19 36.86 -3.42
C THR A 34 13.63 36.74 -3.93
N LYS A 35 14.60 36.47 -3.06
CA LYS A 35 16.00 36.26 -3.46
C LYS A 35 16.16 34.80 -3.91
N PRO A 36 16.65 34.55 -5.14
CA PRO A 36 16.98 33.19 -5.56
C PRO A 36 17.96 32.59 -4.56
N LEU A 37 17.61 31.43 -4.01
CA LEU A 37 18.47 30.68 -3.09
C LEU A 37 19.78 30.35 -3.83
N ASP A 38 20.90 30.86 -3.31
CA ASP A 38 22.21 30.60 -3.90
C ASP A 38 22.62 29.14 -3.64
N MET A 39 22.34 28.29 -4.63
CA MET A 39 22.67 26.87 -4.59
C MET A 39 24.19 26.63 -4.49
N LYS A 40 25.06 27.56 -4.89
CA LYS A 40 26.52 27.38 -4.73
C LYS A 40 26.93 27.37 -3.25
N ARG A 41 26.24 28.14 -2.40
CA ARG A 41 26.48 28.17 -0.94
C ARG A 41 25.74 27.06 -0.20
N LEU A 42 24.54 26.70 -0.63
CA LEU A 42 23.73 25.68 0.03
C LEU A 42 24.20 24.25 -0.27
N LYS A 43 24.68 23.99 -1.50
CA LYS A 43 25.12 22.66 -1.94
C LYS A 43 26.14 22.00 -1.01
N PRO A 44 27.25 22.65 -0.58
CA PRO A 44 28.19 22.02 0.35
C PRO A 44 27.57 21.77 1.73
N MET A 45 26.70 22.65 2.23
CA MET A 45 26.01 22.44 3.51
C MET A 45 25.02 21.28 3.47
N ILE A 46 24.31 21.12 2.34
CA ILE A 46 23.38 20.01 2.10
C ILE A 46 24.15 18.69 2.01
N LEU A 47 25.23 18.66 1.22
CA LEU A 47 26.07 17.46 1.08
C LEU A 47 26.68 17.04 2.41
N LYS A 48 27.20 17.99 3.20
CA LYS A 48 27.74 17.72 4.54
C LYS A 48 26.67 17.15 5.48
N ARG A 49 25.46 17.71 5.51
CA ARG A 49 24.34 17.15 6.31
C ARG A 49 23.91 15.76 5.85
N ILE A 50 24.01 15.46 4.56
CA ILE A 50 23.69 14.13 4.01
C ILE A 50 24.78 13.13 4.42
N GLU A 51 26.05 13.51 4.30
CA GLU A 51 27.19 12.69 4.70
C GLU A 51 27.15 12.39 6.21
N GLU A 52 26.88 13.40 7.04
CA GLU A 52 26.66 13.27 8.48
C GLU A 52 25.41 12.42 8.83
N ARG A 53 24.35 12.44 8.01
CA ARG A 53 23.21 11.51 8.18
C ARG A 53 23.56 10.08 7.76
N SER A 54 24.50 9.90 6.85
CA SER A 54 24.89 8.58 6.33
C SER A 54 25.76 7.80 7.31
N THR A 55 26.53 8.48 8.17
CA THR A 55 27.32 7.85 9.24
C THR A 55 26.47 7.30 10.39
N GLU A 56 25.23 7.79 10.56
CA GLU A 56 24.25 7.25 11.53
C GLU A 56 23.39 6.11 10.95
N TYR A 57 23.73 5.60 9.76
CA TYR A 57 22.98 4.54 9.09
C TYR A 57 23.50 3.13 9.50
N PRO A 58 22.61 2.16 9.76
CA PRO A 58 21.16 2.30 9.90
C PRO A 58 20.81 3.02 11.20
N VAL A 59 19.80 3.90 11.17
CA VAL A 59 19.30 4.61 12.35
C VAL A 59 18.82 3.56 13.36
N LYS A 60 19.55 3.36 14.47
CA LYS A 60 19.32 2.22 15.37
C LYS A 60 17.85 2.07 15.81
N GLY A 61 17.15 3.18 16.03
CA GLY A 61 15.73 3.20 16.41
C GLY A 61 14.75 2.68 15.32
N ILE A 62 15.14 2.69 14.04
CA ILE A 62 14.29 2.22 12.94
C ILE A 62 14.49 0.72 12.60
N VAL A 63 15.61 0.14 13.04
CA VAL A 63 15.94 -1.28 12.82
C VAL A 63 14.85 -2.19 13.40
N GLN A 64 14.32 -1.86 14.57
CA GLN A 64 13.21 -2.60 15.16
C GLN A 64 11.97 -2.61 14.26
N VAL A 65 11.60 -1.44 13.72
CA VAL A 65 10.45 -1.31 12.81
C VAL A 65 10.69 -2.12 11.53
N ALA A 66 11.91 -2.11 10.98
CA ALA A 66 12.25 -2.92 9.82
C ALA A 66 12.06 -4.43 10.10
N ASN A 67 12.54 -4.90 11.25
CA ASN A 67 12.35 -6.30 11.67
C ASN A 67 10.88 -6.67 11.88
N GLU A 68 10.08 -5.76 12.45
CA GLU A 68 8.63 -5.93 12.57
C GLU A 68 7.94 -6.05 11.21
N VAL A 69 8.33 -5.22 10.23
CA VAL A 69 7.83 -5.29 8.85
C VAL A 69 8.18 -6.63 8.20
N LEU A 70 9.43 -7.11 8.36
CA LEU A 70 9.86 -8.38 7.79
C LEU A 70 9.09 -9.57 8.39
N ARG A 71 8.94 -9.62 9.72
CA ARG A 71 8.15 -10.65 10.40
C ARG A 71 6.68 -10.60 9.99
N ALA A 72 6.09 -9.41 9.93
CA ALA A 72 4.71 -9.25 9.49
C ALA A 72 4.55 -9.69 8.02
N ARG A 73 5.54 -9.45 7.16
CA ARG A 73 5.53 -9.94 5.77
C ARG A 73 5.55 -11.45 5.67
N ALA A 74 6.37 -12.15 6.46
CA ALA A 74 6.36 -13.60 6.52
C ALA A 74 4.98 -14.12 6.98
N ALA A 75 4.46 -13.60 8.10
CA ALA A 75 3.17 -14.00 8.64
C ALA A 75 2.00 -13.75 7.66
N LEU A 76 2.05 -12.63 6.92
CA LEU A 76 1.06 -12.34 5.88
C LEU A 76 1.13 -13.36 4.73
N CYS A 77 2.33 -13.68 4.22
CA CYS A 77 2.51 -14.65 3.15
C CYS A 77 2.02 -16.05 3.55
N ASP A 78 2.38 -16.52 4.74
CA ASP A 78 1.98 -17.82 5.27
C ASP A 78 0.46 -17.89 5.48
N GLY A 79 -0.09 -16.83 6.09
CA GLY A 79 -1.51 -16.69 6.35
C GLY A 79 -2.35 -16.68 5.08
N VAL A 80 -1.98 -15.87 4.09
CA VAL A 80 -2.65 -15.86 2.78
C VAL A 80 -2.54 -17.21 2.09
N SER A 81 -1.36 -17.83 2.07
CA SER A 81 -1.17 -19.15 1.47
C SER A 81 -2.05 -20.25 2.07
N THR A 82 -2.40 -20.09 3.35
CA THR A 82 -3.35 -20.97 4.04
C THR A 82 -4.79 -20.62 3.67
N ILE A 83 -5.17 -19.34 3.73
CA ILE A 83 -6.53 -18.87 3.46
C ILE A 83 -6.99 -19.22 2.05
N ILE A 84 -6.14 -19.05 1.02
CA ILE A 84 -6.51 -19.32 -0.38
C ILE A 84 -6.84 -20.80 -0.66
N ARG A 85 -6.52 -21.72 0.26
CA ARG A 85 -6.92 -23.14 0.16
C ARG A 85 -8.39 -23.35 0.52
N TYR A 86 -8.97 -22.45 1.33
CA TYR A 86 -10.34 -22.53 1.84
C TYR A 86 -11.25 -21.42 1.32
N VAL A 87 -10.68 -20.29 0.89
CA VAL A 87 -11.40 -19.15 0.32
C VAL A 87 -11.03 -19.03 -1.16
N PRO A 88 -11.98 -19.27 -2.08
CA PRO A 88 -11.70 -19.24 -3.52
C PRO A 88 -11.28 -17.85 -3.99
N VAL A 89 -10.03 -17.75 -4.46
CA VAL A 89 -9.50 -16.56 -5.11
C VAL A 89 -9.44 -16.81 -6.62
N LEU A 90 -10.03 -15.91 -7.40
CA LEU A 90 -10.06 -15.97 -8.85
C LEU A 90 -9.25 -14.79 -9.41
N ALA A 91 -8.28 -15.08 -10.28
CA ALA A 91 -7.52 -14.08 -11.00
C ALA A 91 -7.96 -14.03 -12.46
N CYS A 92 -7.99 -12.83 -13.05
CA CYS A 92 -8.27 -12.70 -14.47
C CYS A 92 -7.04 -13.11 -15.30
N LYS A 93 -7.23 -13.97 -16.30
CA LYS A 93 -6.15 -14.43 -17.20
C LYS A 93 -5.48 -13.29 -17.99
N TYR A 94 -6.19 -12.17 -18.19
CA TYR A 94 -5.78 -11.13 -19.14
C TYR A 94 -5.45 -9.78 -18.51
N CYS A 95 -5.90 -9.52 -17.28
CA CYS A 95 -5.65 -8.27 -16.59
C CYS A 95 -5.37 -8.55 -15.11
N SER A 96 -4.92 -7.53 -14.38
CA SER A 96 -4.60 -7.66 -12.97
C SER A 96 -5.84 -7.65 -12.05
N GLU A 97 -7.05 -7.97 -12.53
CA GLU A 97 -8.22 -8.03 -11.66
C GLU A 97 -8.28 -9.37 -10.90
N VAL A 98 -8.69 -9.30 -9.63
CA VAL A 98 -8.94 -10.47 -8.77
C VAL A 98 -10.32 -10.35 -8.18
N PHE A 99 -10.95 -11.49 -7.92
CA PHE A 99 -12.23 -11.58 -7.28
C PHE A 99 -12.24 -12.78 -6.33
N ILE A 100 -12.94 -12.65 -5.19
CA ILE A 100 -12.99 -13.71 -4.19
C ILE A 100 -14.42 -14.23 -4.11
N ALA A 101 -14.70 -15.37 -4.73
CA ALA A 101 -15.99 -16.05 -4.73
C ALA A 101 -15.85 -17.41 -5.41
N GLU A 102 -16.84 -18.29 -5.19
CA GLU A 102 -16.94 -19.59 -5.89
C GLU A 102 -16.97 -19.45 -7.42
N SER A 103 -17.62 -18.39 -7.92
CA SER A 103 -17.71 -18.06 -9.34
C SER A 103 -17.33 -16.61 -9.59
N GLY A 104 -16.71 -16.36 -10.75
CA GLY A 104 -16.33 -15.01 -11.16
C GLY A 104 -17.52 -14.09 -11.43
N HIS A 105 -17.32 -12.78 -11.31
CA HIS A 105 -18.36 -11.81 -11.66
C HIS A 105 -18.45 -11.55 -13.17
N LEU A 106 -19.58 -10.96 -13.58
CA LEU A 106 -19.89 -10.60 -14.96
C LEU A 106 -19.70 -9.10 -15.25
N ILE A 107 -19.21 -8.32 -14.28
CA ILE A 107 -18.87 -6.91 -14.47
C ILE A 107 -17.84 -6.76 -15.61
N GLN A 108 -18.16 -5.96 -16.62
CA GLN A 108 -17.37 -5.74 -17.82
C GLN A 108 -16.26 -4.68 -17.61
N THR A 109 -15.34 -4.95 -16.67
CA THR A 109 -14.16 -4.09 -16.35
C THR A 109 -12.83 -4.63 -16.88
N CYS A 110 -12.84 -5.65 -17.73
CA CYS A 110 -11.58 -6.25 -18.17
C CYS A 110 -10.82 -5.33 -19.14
N HIS A 111 -9.61 -4.91 -18.73
CA HIS A 111 -8.70 -4.07 -19.52
C HIS A 111 -7.47 -4.83 -20.06
N GLY A 112 -7.59 -6.15 -20.25
CA GLY A 112 -6.45 -6.98 -20.63
C GLY A 112 -5.89 -6.66 -22.02
N ARG A 113 -4.56 -6.61 -22.15
CA ARG A 113 -3.82 -6.10 -23.33
C ARG A 113 -4.17 -6.82 -24.65
N ARG A 114 -4.72 -8.04 -24.60
CA ARG A 114 -5.19 -8.82 -25.76
C ARG A 114 -6.65 -8.56 -26.16
N ARG A 115 -7.36 -7.60 -25.54
CA ARG A 115 -8.78 -7.32 -25.81
C ARG A 115 -8.99 -5.84 -26.14
N HIS A 116 -9.02 -5.53 -27.44
CA HIS A 116 -9.25 -4.18 -27.98
C HIS A 116 -10.70 -3.66 -27.80
N ALA A 117 -11.67 -4.54 -27.57
CA ALA A 117 -13.06 -4.13 -27.36
C ALA A 117 -13.28 -3.66 -25.91
N LYS A 118 -13.77 -2.44 -25.74
CA LYS A 118 -14.31 -1.94 -24.46
C LYS A 118 -15.49 -2.84 -24.05
N ASN A 119 -15.64 -3.12 -22.75
CA ASN A 119 -16.78 -3.84 -22.17
C ASN A 119 -16.82 -5.36 -22.39
N LYS A 120 -15.68 -6.06 -22.23
CA LYS A 120 -15.66 -7.53 -22.14
C LYS A 120 -15.61 -8.02 -20.69
N GLY A 121 -16.30 -9.12 -20.42
CA GLY A 121 -16.23 -9.83 -19.14
C GLY A 121 -14.85 -10.46 -18.91
N HIS A 122 -14.55 -10.79 -17.67
CA HIS A 122 -13.30 -11.43 -17.27
C HIS A 122 -13.28 -12.92 -17.59
N THR A 123 -12.09 -13.47 -17.78
CA THR A 123 -11.87 -14.92 -17.88
C THR A 123 -11.07 -15.33 -16.66
N TRP A 124 -11.72 -16.09 -15.78
CA TRP A 124 -11.23 -16.37 -14.45
C TRP A 124 -10.42 -17.67 -14.41
N VAL A 125 -9.32 -17.64 -13.69
CA VAL A 125 -8.50 -18.80 -13.34
C VAL A 125 -8.29 -18.82 -11.83
N LYS A 126 -7.84 -19.96 -11.28
CA LYS A 126 -7.47 -20.04 -9.86
C LYS A 126 -6.35 -19.05 -9.57
N GLY A 127 -6.58 -18.18 -8.59
CA GLY A 127 -5.61 -17.19 -8.12
C GLY A 127 -4.53 -17.81 -7.25
N SER A 128 -3.41 -17.12 -7.15
CA SER A 128 -2.21 -17.52 -6.42
C SER A 128 -1.89 -16.54 -5.28
N LEU A 129 -0.86 -16.84 -4.48
CA LEU A 129 -0.33 -15.93 -3.46
C LEU A 129 0.04 -14.57 -4.06
N ASN A 130 0.68 -14.54 -5.24
CA ASN A 130 1.13 -13.30 -5.89
C ASN A 130 -0.03 -12.45 -6.42
N ASP A 131 -1.21 -13.04 -6.62
CA ASP A 131 -2.42 -12.32 -7.00
C ASP A 131 -3.01 -11.54 -5.82
N VAL A 132 -2.75 -11.99 -4.59
CA VAL A 132 -3.20 -11.36 -3.34
C VAL A 132 -2.11 -10.42 -2.80
N ILE A 133 -0.88 -10.93 -2.67
CA ILE A 133 0.31 -10.20 -2.20
C ILE A 133 1.18 -9.90 -3.41
N VAL A 134 1.01 -8.70 -3.98
CA VAL A 134 1.74 -8.28 -5.17
C VAL A 134 3.23 -8.14 -4.84
N PRO A 135 4.12 -8.93 -5.46
CA PRO A 135 5.56 -8.77 -5.28
C PRO A 135 6.01 -7.39 -5.78
N VAL A 136 6.82 -6.69 -4.98
CA VAL A 136 7.52 -5.48 -5.41
C VAL A 136 8.99 -5.82 -5.49
N GLU A 137 9.55 -5.76 -6.68
CA GLU A 137 10.97 -5.96 -6.90
C GLU A 137 11.72 -4.63 -6.68
N THR A 138 12.87 -4.70 -6.01
CA THR A 138 13.75 -3.55 -5.81
C THR A 138 15.13 -3.88 -6.33
N PHE A 139 15.68 -3.01 -7.17
CA PHE A 139 17.05 -3.13 -7.65
C PHE A 139 17.97 -2.44 -6.63
N HIS A 140 18.88 -3.20 -6.03
CA HIS A 140 19.90 -2.63 -5.16
C HIS A 140 21.11 -2.22 -5.99
N LEU A 141 21.63 -1.01 -5.78
CA LEU A 141 22.95 -0.65 -6.28
C LEU A 141 23.99 -1.39 -5.43
N GLU A 142 24.84 -2.16 -6.11
CA GLU A 142 25.87 -3.05 -5.56
C GLU A 142 26.87 -2.37 -4.59
N ARG A 143 26.87 -1.04 -4.51
CA ARG A 143 27.82 -0.22 -3.73
C ARG A 143 27.20 0.63 -2.62
N MET A 144 25.92 0.47 -2.28
CA MET A 144 25.26 1.29 -1.25
C MET A 144 25.45 0.78 0.18
N PHE A 145 25.95 -0.45 0.37
CA PHE A 145 26.24 -1.00 1.69
C PHE A 145 27.75 -1.21 1.81
N GLN A 146 28.36 -0.65 2.86
CA GLN A 146 29.69 -1.09 3.29
C GLN A 146 29.61 -2.60 3.52
N ASN A 147 30.67 -3.33 3.13
CA ASN A 147 30.80 -4.77 3.37
C ASN A 147 30.60 -5.02 4.88
N VAL A 148 29.37 -5.30 5.30
CA VAL A 148 29.10 -5.87 6.60
C VAL A 148 29.77 -7.23 6.53
N THR A 149 30.87 -7.32 7.26
CA THR A 149 31.76 -8.48 7.32
C THR A 149 30.96 -9.78 7.33
N ASN A 150 31.45 -10.72 6.52
CA ASN A 150 30.95 -12.07 6.31
C ASN A 150 30.70 -12.84 7.62
N ASN A 151 29.62 -12.51 8.33
CA ASN A 151 29.05 -13.38 9.35
C ASN A 151 27.71 -13.85 8.81
N GLN A 152 27.80 -15.06 8.28
CA GLN A 152 26.76 -15.81 7.61
C GLN A 152 25.48 -15.86 8.45
N GLY A 153 24.44 -15.26 7.88
CA GLY A 153 23.06 -15.38 8.32
C GLY A 153 22.11 -15.20 7.15
N ILE A 154 22.54 -15.58 5.93
CA ILE A 154 21.60 -15.80 4.83
C ILE A 154 20.78 -17.01 5.26
N ILE A 155 19.62 -16.74 5.86
CA ILE A 155 18.55 -17.74 5.94
C ILE A 155 18.21 -18.05 4.49
N LYS A 156 18.87 -19.08 3.94
CA LYS A 156 18.38 -19.78 2.77
C LYS A 156 16.94 -20.18 3.11
N PRO A 157 15.95 -19.98 2.23
CA PRO A 157 14.66 -20.60 2.43
C PRO A 157 14.93 -22.11 2.46
N ASN A 158 14.88 -22.69 3.66
CA ASN A 158 14.97 -24.12 3.81
C ASN A 158 13.80 -24.70 3.03
N ASN A 159 14.11 -25.39 1.94
CA ASN A 159 13.27 -26.43 1.40
C ASN A 159 13.02 -27.40 2.57
N LEU A 160 11.88 -27.25 3.26
CA LEU A 160 11.41 -28.31 4.12
C LEU A 160 10.89 -29.41 3.21
N ALA A 161 11.62 -30.51 3.23
CA ALA A 161 11.41 -31.71 2.47
C ALA A 161 9.99 -32.25 2.58
N ASN A 162 9.61 -32.94 1.50
CA ASN A 162 8.46 -33.82 1.37
C ASN A 162 8.21 -34.65 2.63
N ASN A 163 7.03 -34.48 3.21
CA ASN A 163 6.34 -35.56 3.90
C ASN A 163 5.09 -35.88 3.09
N ASN A 164 5.15 -37.01 2.38
CA ASN A 164 3.93 -37.70 1.96
C ASN A 164 3.16 -38.05 3.23
N THR A 165 2.10 -37.29 3.51
CA THR A 165 1.06 -37.70 4.45
C THR A 165 -0.25 -37.50 3.73
N THR A 166 -0.76 -38.61 3.21
CA THR A 166 -2.14 -38.77 2.76
C THR A 166 -3.12 -38.46 3.91
N ASP A 167 -4.24 -37.87 3.52
CA ASP A 167 -5.49 -37.65 4.26
C ASP A 167 -5.65 -36.46 5.24
N SER A 168 -6.22 -35.37 4.69
CA SER A 168 -7.40 -34.66 5.22
C SER A 168 -7.43 -34.26 6.71
N ASP A 169 -6.50 -33.40 7.16
CA ASP A 169 -6.81 -32.48 8.26
C ASP A 169 -7.51 -31.24 7.67
N LYS A 170 -8.85 -31.29 7.62
CA LYS A 170 -9.66 -30.10 7.32
C LYS A 170 -9.47 -29.12 8.47
N LEU A 171 -8.83 -27.98 8.20
CA LEU A 171 -8.70 -26.90 9.17
C LEU A 171 -10.10 -26.52 9.67
N SER A 172 -10.28 -26.48 11.00
CA SER A 172 -11.57 -26.07 11.57
C SER A 172 -11.90 -24.63 11.19
N GLN A 173 -13.18 -24.26 11.19
CA GLN A 173 -13.59 -22.87 10.93
C GLN A 173 -12.98 -21.89 11.95
N ASP A 174 -12.82 -22.32 13.21
CA ASP A 174 -12.19 -21.50 14.24
C ASP A 174 -10.70 -21.31 13.99
N ASP A 175 -9.99 -22.35 13.54
CA ASP A 175 -8.57 -22.23 13.19
C ASP A 175 -8.36 -21.38 11.94
N LEU A 176 -9.22 -21.54 10.92
CA LEU A 176 -9.21 -20.67 9.74
C LEU A 176 -9.43 -19.21 10.14
N ARG A 177 -10.39 -18.96 11.05
CA ARG A 177 -10.66 -17.63 11.60
C ARG A 177 -9.47 -17.06 12.37
N ARG A 178 -8.76 -17.88 13.17
CA ARG A 178 -7.53 -17.45 13.88
C ARG A 178 -6.43 -17.09 12.88
N VAL A 179 -6.22 -17.91 11.86
CA VAL A 179 -5.25 -17.63 10.77
C VAL A 179 -5.62 -16.32 10.08
N ALA A 180 -6.89 -16.15 9.69
CA ALA A 180 -7.38 -14.95 9.03
C ALA A 180 -7.17 -13.68 9.87
N THR A 181 -7.46 -13.76 11.17
CA THR A 181 -7.28 -12.64 12.10
C THR A 181 -5.81 -12.21 12.20
N ARG A 182 -4.90 -13.18 12.39
CA ARG A 182 -3.45 -12.92 12.43
C ARG A 182 -2.93 -12.36 11.10
N THR A 183 -3.45 -12.88 9.99
CA THR A 183 -3.12 -12.42 8.63
C THR A 183 -3.54 -10.96 8.42
N LEU A 184 -4.74 -10.59 8.86
CA LEU A 184 -5.22 -9.21 8.77
C LEU A 184 -4.39 -8.25 9.62
N HIS A 185 -4.01 -8.64 10.84
CA HIS A 185 -3.09 -7.84 11.66
C HIS A 185 -1.72 -7.70 10.99
N ALA A 186 -1.20 -8.75 10.38
CA ALA A 186 0.07 -8.72 9.65
C ALA A 186 0.00 -7.76 8.44
N TRP A 187 -1.09 -7.78 7.68
CA TRP A 187 -1.35 -6.84 6.59
C TRP A 187 -1.28 -5.37 7.08
N GLU A 188 -1.94 -5.06 8.19
CA GLU A 188 -1.94 -3.71 8.75
C GLU A 188 -0.57 -3.31 9.32
N ALA A 189 0.12 -4.25 9.98
CA ALA A 189 1.44 -4.05 10.54
C ALA A 189 2.49 -3.73 9.47
N ILE A 190 2.48 -4.43 8.33
CA ILE A 190 3.38 -4.13 7.20
C ILE A 190 3.12 -2.71 6.69
N ARG A 191 1.86 -2.37 6.41
CA ARG A 191 1.52 -1.06 5.84
C ARG A 191 1.92 0.09 6.78
N TRP A 192 1.67 -0.09 8.06
CA TRP A 192 2.04 0.88 9.09
C TRP A 192 3.55 0.97 9.29
N GLY A 193 4.25 -0.16 9.35
CA GLY A 193 5.69 -0.20 9.48
C GLY A 193 6.38 0.43 8.28
N VAL A 194 5.96 0.11 7.06
CA VAL A 194 6.46 0.76 5.83
C VAL A 194 6.20 2.26 5.84
N HIS A 195 5.03 2.71 6.31
CA HIS A 195 4.76 4.14 6.49
C HIS A 195 5.77 4.81 7.44
N LYS A 196 6.13 4.16 8.55
CA LYS A 196 7.17 4.64 9.47
C LYS A 196 8.56 4.65 8.82
N LEU A 197 8.91 3.59 8.10
CA LEU A 197 10.19 3.49 7.39
C LEU A 197 10.37 4.63 6.39
N LEU A 198 9.32 4.95 5.62
CA LEU A 198 9.32 6.05 4.64
C LEU A 198 9.47 7.44 5.25
N LYS A 199 9.21 7.62 6.56
CA LYS A 199 9.46 8.90 7.26
C LYS A 199 10.94 9.11 7.58
N VAL A 200 11.71 8.02 7.70
CA VAL A 200 13.13 8.05 8.07
C VAL A 200 14.02 7.90 6.84
N HIS A 201 13.68 6.96 5.96
CA HIS A 201 14.38 6.68 4.72
C HIS A 201 13.60 7.20 3.53
N SER A 202 14.19 8.17 2.82
CA SER A 202 13.66 8.59 1.54
C SER A 202 13.76 7.43 0.54
N ALA A 203 12.63 7.12 -0.08
CA ALA A 203 12.58 6.22 -1.23
C ALA A 203 11.92 6.93 -2.40
N LYS A 204 12.41 6.65 -3.60
CA LYS A 204 11.91 7.16 -4.87
C LYS A 204 11.45 6.00 -5.74
N VAL A 205 10.36 6.18 -6.47
CA VAL A 205 9.87 5.20 -7.45
C VAL A 205 9.74 5.85 -8.81
N CYS A 206 9.94 5.07 -9.87
CA CYS A 206 9.68 5.55 -11.22
C CYS A 206 8.19 5.41 -11.55
N LYS A 207 7.59 6.42 -12.21
CA LYS A 207 6.20 6.30 -12.70
C LYS A 207 6.03 5.34 -13.87
N HIS A 208 7.10 5.13 -14.65
CA HIS A 208 7.03 4.43 -15.93
C HIS A 208 7.65 3.03 -15.89
N CYS A 209 8.31 2.66 -14.78
CA CYS A 209 8.85 1.33 -14.59
C CYS A 209 8.79 0.90 -13.12
N ASN A 210 8.96 -0.40 -12.85
CA ASN A 210 8.86 -0.98 -11.50
C ASN A 210 10.10 -0.72 -10.62
N GLN A 211 10.92 0.27 -10.95
CA GLN A 211 12.15 0.55 -10.19
C GLN A 211 11.85 1.38 -8.95
N VAL A 212 12.41 0.91 -7.83
CA VAL A 212 12.42 1.60 -6.54
C VAL A 212 13.86 1.86 -6.14
N HIS A 213 14.14 3.08 -5.72
CA HIS A 213 15.42 3.50 -5.16
C HIS A 213 15.24 3.88 -3.69
N VAL A 214 16.06 3.34 -2.78
CA VAL A 214 16.02 3.63 -1.34
C VAL A 214 17.35 4.25 -0.95
N GLY A 215 17.36 5.48 -0.44
CA GLY A 215 18.58 6.17 -0.03
C GLY A 215 18.55 7.69 -0.22
N PRO A 216 19.56 8.41 0.30
CA PRO A 216 19.65 9.87 0.22
C PRO A 216 20.08 10.41 -1.16
N PHE A 217 20.52 9.54 -2.08
CA PHE A 217 21.04 9.95 -3.39
C PHE A 217 19.91 10.14 -4.41
N GLY A 218 19.43 11.39 -4.52
CA GLY A 218 18.69 11.89 -5.68
C GLY A 218 19.59 12.54 -6.75
N ASP A 219 20.85 12.84 -6.42
CA ASP A 219 21.76 13.60 -7.30
C ASP A 219 22.93 12.73 -7.77
N LYS A 220 22.60 11.75 -8.61
CA LYS A 220 23.31 11.45 -9.85
C LYS A 220 22.54 10.34 -10.56
N PRO A 221 21.94 10.60 -11.72
CA PRO A 221 21.49 9.52 -12.57
C PRO A 221 22.76 8.77 -13.00
N VAL A 222 22.90 7.52 -12.59
CA VAL A 222 23.73 6.60 -13.38
C VAL A 222 22.93 6.38 -14.66
N ILE A 223 23.03 7.35 -15.58
CA ILE A 223 22.76 7.12 -16.99
C ILE A 223 23.80 6.08 -17.40
N LYS A 224 23.37 4.83 -17.43
CA LYS A 224 23.91 3.87 -18.38
C LYS A 224 22.75 3.45 -19.27
N HIS A 225 22.72 4.11 -20.42
CA HIS A 225 22.03 3.82 -21.68
C HIS A 225 20.48 3.84 -21.66
N ASP A 226 19.95 4.90 -22.29
CA ASP A 226 18.68 4.98 -23.01
C ASP A 226 17.36 4.70 -22.29
N ASN A 227 17.06 5.32 -21.13
CA ASN A 227 15.67 5.60 -20.70
C ASN A 227 15.62 6.69 -19.61
N VAL A 228 14.87 7.77 -19.84
CA VAL A 228 14.64 8.84 -18.83
C VAL A 228 13.64 8.35 -17.79
N HIS A 229 14.05 8.19 -16.53
CA HIS A 229 13.18 7.79 -15.42
C HIS A 229 12.46 9.00 -14.79
N PHE A 230 11.15 8.90 -14.60
CA PHE A 230 10.36 9.91 -13.87
C PHE A 230 10.25 9.52 -12.38
N TRP A 231 11.13 10.08 -11.56
CA TRP A 231 11.20 9.77 -10.13
C TRP A 231 10.18 10.56 -9.29
N GLU A 232 9.44 9.87 -8.43
CA GLU A 232 8.55 10.46 -7.43
C GLU A 232 8.81 9.89 -6.04
N ASN A 233 8.34 10.56 -4.98
CA ASN A 233 8.42 10.03 -3.62
C ASN A 233 7.60 8.75 -3.50
N ALA A 234 8.22 7.70 -2.98
CA ALA A 234 7.54 6.44 -2.69
C ALA A 234 6.44 6.66 -1.65
N LYS A 235 5.26 6.11 -1.92
CA LYS A 235 4.15 5.97 -0.97
C LYS A 235 4.08 4.51 -0.50
N VAL A 236 3.31 4.28 0.56
CA VAL A 236 3.08 2.93 1.09
C VAL A 236 2.54 2.00 0.01
N ASP A 237 1.63 2.48 -0.85
CA ASP A 237 1.05 1.69 -1.94
C ASP A 237 2.05 1.31 -3.04
N ASN A 238 3.18 2.02 -3.16
CA ASN A 238 4.22 1.64 -4.12
C ASN A 238 5.05 0.44 -3.61
N LEU A 239 5.20 0.29 -2.30
CA LEU A 239 5.99 -0.78 -1.66
C LEU A 239 5.13 -1.95 -1.18
N VAL A 240 3.85 -1.67 -0.87
CA VAL A 240 2.87 -2.63 -0.40
C VAL A 240 1.57 -2.37 -1.19
N PRO A 241 1.50 -2.83 -2.45
CA PRO A 241 0.37 -2.53 -3.33
C PRO A 241 -0.94 -3.06 -2.78
N GLN A 242 -1.99 -2.24 -2.83
CA GLN A 242 -3.35 -2.64 -2.49
C GLN A 242 -4.12 -2.98 -3.76
N LYS A 243 -4.34 -4.27 -3.99
CA LYS A 243 -5.21 -4.71 -5.08
C LYS A 243 -6.66 -4.62 -4.62
N VAL A 244 -7.37 -3.58 -5.05
CA VAL A 244 -8.76 -3.33 -4.64
C VAL A 244 -9.72 -4.15 -5.52
N VAL A 245 -10.47 -5.05 -4.90
CA VAL A 245 -11.36 -6.01 -5.55
C VAL A 245 -12.83 -5.68 -5.29
N TRP A 246 -13.70 -6.14 -6.17
CA TRP A 246 -15.15 -6.12 -5.92
C TRP A 246 -15.50 -7.10 -4.80
N ILE A 247 -16.39 -6.70 -3.90
CA ILE A 247 -16.85 -7.52 -2.78
C ILE A 247 -18.33 -7.79 -2.95
N ARG A 248 -18.69 -9.08 -2.89
CA ARG A 248 -20.06 -9.54 -2.74
C ARG A 248 -20.41 -9.58 -1.25
N ARG A 249 -21.33 -8.71 -0.82
CA ARG A 249 -21.90 -8.76 0.54
C ARG A 249 -23.00 -9.80 0.61
N ARG A 250 -23.48 -10.09 1.82
CA ARG A 250 -24.57 -11.04 2.04
C ARG A 250 -25.85 -10.64 1.31
N GLN A 251 -26.13 -9.33 1.22
CA GLN A 251 -27.30 -8.79 0.51
C GLN A 251 -27.14 -8.66 -1.01
N ASP A 252 -25.92 -8.80 -1.53
CA ASP A 252 -25.66 -8.66 -2.97
C ASP A 252 -26.02 -9.96 -3.72
N PRO A 253 -26.38 -9.86 -5.01
CA PRO A 253 -26.71 -11.04 -5.82
C PRO A 253 -25.55 -12.05 -5.85
N PRO A 254 -25.82 -13.36 -6.01
CA PRO A 254 -24.77 -14.40 -6.03
C PRO A 254 -23.68 -14.12 -7.06
N VAL A 255 -24.04 -13.54 -8.20
CA VAL A 255 -23.12 -13.11 -9.27
C VAL A 255 -23.26 -11.60 -9.47
N LEU A 256 -22.15 -10.88 -9.31
CA LEU A 256 -22.12 -9.42 -9.49
C LEU A 256 -22.17 -9.07 -10.99
N VAL A 257 -23.01 -8.10 -11.35
CA VAL A 257 -23.23 -7.64 -12.72
C VAL A 257 -23.06 -6.12 -12.83
N ASP A 258 -22.87 -5.60 -14.04
CA ASP A 258 -22.60 -4.17 -14.25
C ASP A 258 -23.64 -3.22 -13.65
N LYS A 259 -24.91 -3.61 -13.68
CA LYS A 259 -26.02 -2.77 -13.20
C LYS A 259 -25.93 -2.42 -11.71
N GLY A 260 -25.26 -3.24 -10.90
CA GLY A 260 -25.09 -3.01 -9.46
C GLY A 260 -23.72 -2.42 -9.08
N ARG A 261 -22.87 -2.09 -10.06
CA ARG A 261 -21.47 -1.69 -9.84
C ARG A 261 -21.30 -0.55 -8.82
N GLU A 262 -22.23 0.42 -8.84
CA GLU A 262 -22.20 1.58 -7.93
C GLU A 262 -22.59 1.23 -6.49
N TYR A 263 -23.29 0.11 -6.29
CA TYR A 263 -23.77 -0.36 -4.99
C TYR A 263 -22.76 -1.29 -4.33
N TYR A 264 -22.05 -2.10 -5.12
CA TYR A 264 -21.09 -3.06 -4.59
C TYR A 264 -19.92 -2.38 -3.87
N ALA A 265 -19.40 -3.12 -2.90
CA ALA A 265 -18.26 -2.72 -2.10
C ALA A 265 -16.95 -2.99 -2.84
N ARG A 266 -15.90 -2.24 -2.46
CA ARG A 266 -14.55 -2.42 -2.98
C ARG A 266 -13.53 -2.28 -1.86
N ALA A 267 -12.75 -3.31 -1.59
CA ALA A 267 -11.68 -3.24 -0.59
C ALA A 267 -10.43 -4.03 -1.02
N PRO A 268 -9.30 -3.89 -0.32
CA PRO A 268 -8.09 -4.65 -0.63
C PRO A 268 -8.34 -6.16 -0.55
N VAL A 269 -7.82 -6.91 -1.52
CA VAL A 269 -7.95 -8.37 -1.64
C VAL A 269 -7.55 -9.11 -0.36
N ALA A 270 -6.48 -8.66 0.31
CA ALA A 270 -6.01 -9.24 1.56
C ALA A 270 -7.00 -9.04 2.73
N VAL A 271 -7.76 -7.94 2.72
CA VAL A 271 -8.79 -7.66 3.74
C VAL A 271 -10.03 -8.50 3.48
N ASP A 272 -10.50 -8.55 2.23
CA ASP A 272 -11.68 -9.32 1.84
C ASP A 272 -11.45 -10.84 2.00
N SER A 273 -10.26 -11.35 1.68
CA SER A 273 -9.92 -12.77 1.90
C SER A 273 -9.95 -13.14 3.39
N CYS A 274 -9.36 -12.31 4.25
CA CYS A 274 -9.39 -12.53 5.70
C CYS A 274 -10.82 -12.43 6.25
N SER A 275 -11.61 -11.46 5.77
CA SER A 275 -13.01 -11.32 6.18
C SER A 275 -13.85 -12.56 5.83
N LYS A 276 -13.70 -13.08 4.61
CA LYS A 276 -14.37 -14.31 4.16
C LYS A 276 -13.90 -15.57 4.89
N ALA A 277 -12.67 -15.56 5.39
CA ALA A 277 -12.15 -16.58 6.30
C ALA A 277 -12.56 -16.37 7.78
N GLY A 278 -13.44 -15.40 8.08
CA GLY A 278 -14.03 -15.20 9.41
C GLY A 278 -13.34 -14.15 10.30
N ALA A 279 -12.32 -13.46 9.81
CA ALA A 279 -11.67 -12.39 10.57
C ALA A 279 -12.63 -11.19 10.76
N LEU A 280 -12.59 -10.60 11.95
CA LEU A 280 -13.27 -9.33 12.21
C LEU A 280 -12.47 -8.20 11.56
N VAL A 281 -13.12 -7.46 10.67
CA VAL A 281 -12.47 -6.36 9.94
C VAL A 281 -12.47 -5.09 10.79
N PRO A 282 -11.36 -4.34 10.85
CA PRO A 282 -11.32 -3.04 11.53
C PRO A 282 -12.21 -1.98 10.87
N SER A 283 -12.74 -1.08 11.70
CA SER A 283 -13.72 -0.05 11.29
C SER A 283 -13.26 0.85 10.14
N ARG A 284 -11.95 1.08 9.99
CA ARG A 284 -11.38 1.84 8.87
C ARG A 284 -11.73 1.29 7.49
N TYR A 285 -12.08 0.01 7.38
CA TYR A 285 -12.49 -0.60 6.12
C TYR A 285 -14.02 -0.64 5.92
N PHE A 286 -14.82 -0.29 6.92
CA PHE A 286 -16.29 -0.42 6.85
C PHE A 286 -16.89 0.40 5.71
N CYS A 287 -16.42 1.62 5.50
CA CYS A 287 -16.88 2.46 4.37
C CYS A 287 -16.53 1.83 3.01
N MET A 288 -15.32 1.25 2.89
CA MET A 288 -14.86 0.57 1.67
C MET A 288 -15.67 -0.71 1.39
N MET A 289 -15.96 -1.45 2.46
CA MET A 289 -16.72 -2.70 2.43
C MET A 289 -18.23 -2.49 2.39
N LYS A 290 -18.70 -1.24 2.49
CA LYS A 290 -20.12 -0.84 2.50
C LYS A 290 -21.00 -1.79 3.33
N LEU A 291 -20.61 -2.07 4.57
CA LEU A 291 -21.32 -3.03 5.44
C LEU A 291 -22.82 -2.67 5.56
N ASP A 292 -23.12 -1.38 5.76
CA ASP A 292 -24.48 -0.83 5.83
C ASP A 292 -24.93 -0.16 4.52
N GLY A 293 -24.23 -0.44 3.41
CA GLY A 293 -24.54 0.18 2.13
C GLY A 293 -25.82 -0.38 1.49
N LEU A 294 -26.51 0.46 0.73
CA LEU A 294 -27.71 0.08 -0.02
C LEU A 294 -27.47 -1.10 -0.98
N THR A 295 -28.52 -1.88 -1.21
CA THR A 295 -28.54 -2.94 -2.23
C THR A 295 -28.90 -2.32 -3.58
N ALA A 296 -28.35 -2.87 -4.66
CA ALA A 296 -28.77 -2.48 -6.00
C ALA A 296 -30.28 -2.74 -6.18
N PRO A 297 -31.04 -1.83 -6.83
CA PRO A 297 -32.45 -2.06 -7.11
C PRO A 297 -32.63 -3.39 -7.85
N LEU A 298 -33.56 -4.21 -7.37
CA LEU A 298 -34.00 -5.37 -8.13
C LEU A 298 -34.65 -4.84 -9.40
N LEU A 299 -34.05 -5.12 -10.55
CA LEU A 299 -34.74 -4.89 -11.80
C LEU A 299 -35.87 -5.92 -11.85
N ASN A 300 -37.08 -5.45 -11.58
CA ASN A 300 -38.29 -6.16 -11.97
C ASN A 300 -38.14 -6.52 -13.46
N LYS A 301 -38.16 -7.82 -13.75
CA LYS A 301 -38.19 -8.34 -15.12
C LYS A 301 -39.50 -7.97 -15.78
#